data_AF-A0A2D5V155-F1
#
_entry.id   AF-A0A2D5V155-F1
#
_cell.length_a   1.000
_cell.length_b   1.000
_cell.length_c   1.000
_cell.angle_alpha   90.00
_cell.angle_beta   90.00
_cell.angle_gamma   90.00
#
_symmetry.space_group_name_H-M   'P 1'
#
loop_
_entity.id
_entity.type
_entity.pdbx_description
1 polymer ?
#
loop_
_entity_poly.entity_id
_entity_poly.type
_entity_poly.pdbx_seq_one_letter_code
_entity_poly.pdbx_strand_id
1 'polypeptide(L)'
;PDNKDTGEDLKTRIEHITTHLQSGDCTKDEHAALKQETTQLEEQFEYLTLLTNIHSLTPDSYPEALAQAEALARRKSKNPLYHSAKWVADTLNEPVYRSARKIVVEKVTDLETKLRKGEFPIPHCQNWRDNSSLNVSLLSFTADANKNTYHISEYSNGVTRPNTESEVRLVGWQSSPTLLIENIYSSEWNDEYGIALLGTIAQEALNLYTNTKANEVRIAAPLDSGHDGHTTNISVLNAMRTFCKQYGLELQEGYMELSPPESKATKEYYDSGPGIVKSGSDVTLGNVAYITISTEID
;
A
#
# COMPACT_ATOMS: atom_id res chain seq x y z
N PRO A 1 -4.68 2.32 35.88
CA PRO A 1 -5.61 1.71 36.84
C PRO A 1 -7.03 1.66 36.25
N ASP A 2 -7.45 0.46 35.87
CA ASP A 2 -8.84 -0.03 35.67
C ASP A 2 -9.75 0.57 34.59
N ASN A 3 -9.22 0.93 33.42
CA ASN A 3 -10.09 1.19 32.25
C ASN A 3 -10.80 -0.08 31.73
N LYS A 4 -10.27 -1.29 31.98
CA LYS A 4 -10.90 -2.56 31.57
C LYS A 4 -12.17 -2.85 32.38
N ASP A 5 -12.08 -2.74 33.71
CA ASP A 5 -13.22 -2.97 34.60
C ASP A 5 -14.32 -1.94 34.35
N THR A 6 -13.95 -0.67 34.09
CA THR A 6 -14.91 0.40 33.77
C THR A 6 -15.66 0.16 32.44
N GLY A 7 -15.00 -0.45 31.44
CA GLY A 7 -15.61 -0.77 30.15
C GLY A 7 -16.55 -1.98 30.21
N GLU A 8 -16.16 -3.04 30.91
CA GLU A 8 -17.02 -4.21 31.14
C GLU A 8 -18.26 -3.87 31.99
N ASP A 9 -18.10 -2.99 32.99
CA ASP A 9 -19.21 -2.51 33.82
C ASP A 9 -20.23 -1.69 33.00
N LEU A 10 -19.77 -0.80 32.12
CA LEU A 10 -20.64 -0.04 31.23
C LEU A 10 -21.38 -0.93 30.23
N LYS A 11 -20.68 -1.91 29.64
CA LYS A 11 -21.29 -2.87 28.72
C LYS A 11 -22.38 -3.69 29.41
N THR A 12 -22.10 -4.20 30.61
CA THR A 12 -23.06 -4.96 31.42
C THR A 12 -24.28 -4.11 31.78
N ARG A 13 -24.07 -2.82 32.09
CA ARG A 13 -25.15 -1.87 32.39
C ARG A 13 -26.02 -1.55 31.17
N ILE A 14 -25.43 -1.36 29.99
CA ILE A 14 -26.16 -1.17 28.72
C ILE A 14 -27.02 -2.39 28.40
N GLU A 15 -26.44 -3.60 28.51
CA GLU A 15 -27.16 -4.86 28.25
C GLU A 15 -28.35 -5.04 29.21
N HIS A 16 -28.16 -4.70 30.49
CA HIS A 16 -29.23 -4.78 31.48
C HIS A 16 -30.39 -3.82 31.18
N ILE A 17 -30.10 -2.55 30.87
CA ILE A 17 -31.14 -1.55 30.53
C ILE A 17 -31.83 -1.92 29.21
N THR A 18 -31.09 -2.40 28.22
CA THR A 18 -31.65 -2.84 26.93
C THR A 18 -32.60 -4.01 27.10
N THR A 19 -32.24 -4.97 27.94
CA THR A 19 -33.11 -6.11 28.29
C THR A 19 -34.39 -5.64 28.99
N HIS A 20 -34.28 -4.66 29.88
CA HIS A 20 -35.42 -4.06 30.57
C HIS A 20 -36.33 -3.23 29.65
N LEU A 21 -35.79 -2.60 28.62
CA LEU A 21 -36.58 -1.92 27.58
C LEU A 21 -37.32 -2.93 26.69
N GLN A 22 -36.70 -4.08 26.42
CA GLN A 22 -37.27 -5.13 25.57
C GLN A 22 -38.37 -5.95 26.27
N SER A 23 -38.32 -6.09 27.60
CA SER A 23 -39.34 -6.82 28.36
C SER A 23 -40.71 -6.13 28.38
N GLY A 24 -40.77 -4.82 28.11
CA GLY A 24 -42.01 -4.05 28.03
C GLY A 24 -42.64 -3.68 29.38
N ASP A 25 -42.05 -4.10 30.50
CA ASP A 25 -42.48 -3.78 31.87
C ASP A 25 -41.96 -2.40 32.31
N CYS A 26 -42.29 -1.36 31.56
CA CYS A 26 -41.95 0.02 31.91
C CYS A 26 -43.06 1.00 31.52
N THR A 27 -43.26 2.01 32.35
CA THR A 27 -44.16 3.12 32.03
C THR A 27 -43.61 3.96 30.87
N LYS A 28 -44.45 4.78 30.21
CA LYS A 28 -44.00 5.63 29.10
C LYS A 28 -42.86 6.58 29.48
N ASP A 29 -42.90 7.12 30.70
CA ASP A 29 -41.89 8.07 31.19
C ASP A 29 -40.58 7.34 31.53
N GLU A 30 -40.66 6.16 32.16
CA GLU A 30 -39.48 5.29 32.40
C GLU A 30 -38.85 4.83 31.08
N HIS A 31 -39.66 4.46 30.09
CA HIS A 31 -39.16 4.06 28.79
C HIS A 31 -38.41 5.20 28.08
N ALA A 32 -38.89 6.45 28.20
CA ALA A 32 -38.21 7.61 27.64
C ALA A 32 -36.88 7.90 28.35
N ALA A 33 -36.88 7.85 29.69
CA ALA A 33 -35.70 8.06 30.52
C ALA A 33 -34.63 6.97 30.30
N LEU A 34 -35.02 5.70 30.32
CA LEU A 34 -34.11 4.57 30.09
C LEU A 34 -33.53 4.61 28.68
N LYS A 35 -34.32 4.96 27.65
CA LYS A 35 -33.80 5.12 26.29
C LYS A 35 -32.74 6.22 26.20
N GLN A 36 -32.96 7.35 26.90
CA GLN A 36 -31.99 8.44 26.96
C GLN A 36 -30.72 8.02 27.71
N GLU A 37 -30.85 7.30 28.82
CA GLU A 37 -29.74 6.74 29.59
C GLU A 37 -28.92 5.75 28.75
N THR A 38 -29.58 4.81 28.03
CA THR A 38 -28.90 3.86 27.14
C THR A 38 -28.10 4.58 26.06
N THR A 39 -28.68 5.55 25.36
CA THR A 39 -27.96 6.32 24.34
C THR A 39 -26.73 7.03 24.92
N GLN A 40 -26.84 7.60 26.12
CA GLN A 40 -25.73 8.28 26.77
C GLN A 40 -24.61 7.30 27.18
N LEU A 41 -24.97 6.12 27.68
CA LEU A 41 -24.00 5.09 28.07
C LEU A 41 -23.30 4.48 26.84
N GLU A 42 -24.02 4.25 25.74
CA GLU A 42 -23.45 3.79 24.47
C GLU A 42 -22.41 4.80 23.93
N GLU A 43 -22.73 6.09 23.96
CA GLU A 43 -21.79 7.15 23.55
C GLU A 43 -20.53 7.20 24.44
N GLN A 44 -20.68 7.00 25.76
CA GLN A 44 -19.56 6.91 26.69
C GLN A 44 -18.70 5.67 26.46
N PHE A 45 -19.32 4.53 26.15
CA PHE A 45 -18.61 3.29 25.85
C PHE A 45 -17.81 3.39 24.54
N GLU A 46 -18.40 3.93 23.47
CA GLU A 46 -17.69 4.19 22.21
C GLU A 46 -16.46 5.09 22.42
N TYR A 47 -16.56 6.06 23.32
CA TYR A 47 -15.46 6.98 23.65
C TYR A 47 -14.35 6.32 24.48
N LEU A 48 -14.69 5.55 25.51
CA LEU A 48 -13.72 4.79 26.28
C LEU A 48 -12.99 3.78 25.40
N THR A 49 -13.70 3.18 24.44
CA THR A 49 -13.10 2.31 23.43
C THR A 49 -12.10 3.08 22.56
N LEU A 50 -12.48 4.26 22.06
CA LEU A 50 -11.57 5.12 21.31
C LEU A 50 -10.32 5.50 22.13
N LEU A 51 -10.48 5.93 23.38
CA LEU A 51 -9.36 6.28 24.26
C LEU A 51 -8.45 5.09 24.55
N THR A 52 -9.02 3.90 24.74
CA THR A 52 -8.26 2.68 24.95
C THR A 52 -7.45 2.33 23.70
N ASN A 53 -8.07 2.40 22.52
CA ASN A 53 -7.42 2.15 21.24
C ASN A 53 -6.30 3.17 20.95
N ILE A 54 -6.48 4.44 21.30
CA ILE A 54 -5.43 5.46 21.21
C ILE A 54 -4.30 5.20 22.22
N HIS A 55 -4.63 4.76 23.44
CA HIS A 55 -3.62 4.50 24.46
C HIS A 55 -2.74 3.30 24.10
N SER A 56 -3.29 2.30 23.42
CA SER A 56 -2.58 1.11 22.93
C SER A 56 -2.30 1.16 21.43
N LEU A 57 -2.17 2.35 20.84
CA LEU A 57 -2.06 2.52 19.40
C LEU A 57 -0.80 1.83 18.86
N THR A 58 -1.00 0.77 18.09
CA THR A 58 0.00 0.10 17.27
C THR A 58 -0.18 0.47 15.78
N PRO A 59 0.81 0.19 14.92
CA PRO A 59 0.66 0.35 13.47
C PRO A 59 -0.59 -0.35 12.91
N ASP A 60 -0.92 -1.54 13.41
CA ASP A 60 -2.04 -2.35 12.90
C ASP A 60 -3.41 -1.85 13.38
N SER A 61 -3.48 -1.27 14.58
CA SER A 61 -4.73 -0.72 15.17
C SER A 61 -5.07 0.69 14.69
N TYR A 62 -4.16 1.33 13.96
CA TYR A 62 -4.27 2.73 13.56
C TYR A 62 -5.44 3.01 12.59
N PRO A 63 -5.69 2.21 11.53
CA PRO A 63 -6.82 2.42 10.63
C PRO A 63 -8.17 2.31 11.34
N GLU A 64 -8.28 1.38 12.28
CA GLU A 64 -9.48 1.17 13.09
C GLU A 64 -9.74 2.37 14.01
N ALA A 65 -8.71 2.86 14.71
CA ALA A 65 -8.81 4.03 15.57
C ALA A 65 -9.20 5.31 14.79
N LEU A 66 -8.64 5.51 13.59
CA LEU A 66 -8.99 6.64 12.73
C LEU A 66 -10.45 6.53 12.24
N ALA A 67 -10.89 5.36 11.76
CA ALA A 67 -12.25 5.15 11.31
C ALA A 67 -13.27 5.37 12.44
N GLN A 68 -12.95 4.91 13.66
CA GLN A 68 -13.78 5.12 14.85
C GLN A 68 -13.87 6.60 15.23
N ALA A 69 -12.76 7.33 15.20
CA ALA A 69 -12.73 8.77 15.46
C ALA A 69 -13.54 9.57 14.41
N GLU A 70 -13.42 9.23 13.13
CA GLU A 70 -14.20 9.84 12.05
C GLU A 70 -15.70 9.55 12.18
N ALA A 71 -16.08 8.32 12.53
CA ALA A 71 -17.48 7.93 12.73
C ALA A 71 -18.12 8.75 13.86
N LEU A 72 -17.42 8.91 14.98
CA LEU A 72 -17.84 9.76 16.10
C LEU A 72 -17.94 11.23 15.69
N ALA A 73 -16.95 11.74 14.94
CA ALA A 73 -16.94 13.12 14.46
C ALA A 73 -18.04 13.42 13.42
N ARG A 74 -18.53 12.43 12.67
CA ARG A 74 -19.63 12.62 11.70
C ARG A 74 -20.98 12.93 12.37
N ARG A 75 -21.16 12.61 13.65
CA ARG A 75 -22.41 12.84 14.42
C ARG A 75 -22.61 14.32 14.84
N LYS A 76 -22.20 15.26 13.97
CA LYS A 76 -21.98 16.73 14.11
C LYS A 76 -22.89 17.61 14.99
N SER A 77 -24.02 17.16 15.54
CA SER A 77 -25.01 18.09 16.12
C SER A 77 -25.41 17.91 17.60
N LYS A 78 -25.08 16.81 18.29
CA LYS A 78 -25.42 16.64 19.72
C LYS A 78 -24.43 15.86 20.58
N ASN A 79 -23.36 15.33 19.98
CA ASN A 79 -22.40 14.53 20.74
C ASN A 79 -21.43 15.47 21.51
N PRO A 80 -21.43 15.45 22.86
CA PRO A 80 -20.51 16.28 23.66
C PRO A 80 -19.03 15.97 23.40
N LEU A 81 -18.74 14.85 22.74
CA LEU A 81 -17.40 14.36 22.43
C LEU A 81 -16.98 14.68 20.99
N TYR A 82 -17.81 15.41 20.23
CA TYR A 82 -17.51 15.79 18.84
C TYR A 82 -16.14 16.44 18.70
N HIS A 83 -15.82 17.40 19.57
CA HIS A 83 -14.55 18.14 19.50
C HIS A 83 -13.35 17.23 19.77
N SER A 84 -13.45 16.32 20.75
CA SER A 84 -12.40 15.36 21.07
C SER A 84 -12.20 14.35 19.95
N ALA A 85 -13.29 13.75 19.43
CA ALA A 85 -13.23 12.81 18.32
C ALA A 85 -12.68 13.43 17.03
N LYS A 86 -13.09 14.68 16.76
CA LYS A 86 -12.56 15.44 15.63
C LYS A 86 -11.08 15.78 15.80
N TRP A 87 -10.66 16.22 16.98
CA TRP A 87 -9.26 16.50 17.24
C TRP A 87 -8.38 15.24 17.09
N VAL A 88 -8.85 14.09 17.59
CA VAL A 88 -8.19 12.80 17.37
C VAL A 88 -8.12 12.47 15.88
N ALA A 89 -9.23 12.58 15.15
CA ALA A 89 -9.25 12.30 13.73
C ALA A 89 -8.30 13.23 12.95
N ASP A 90 -8.31 14.53 13.25
CA ASP A 90 -7.44 15.52 12.61
C ASP A 90 -5.97 15.23 12.93
N THR A 91 -5.63 14.89 14.18
CA THR A 91 -4.27 14.56 14.63
C THR A 91 -3.76 13.27 13.99
N LEU A 92 -4.59 12.22 13.99
CA LEU A 92 -4.24 10.98 13.29
C LEU A 92 -4.07 11.29 11.80
N ASN A 93 -4.91 12.11 11.19
CA ASN A 93 -4.83 12.43 9.77
C ASN A 93 -3.72 13.42 9.38
N GLU A 94 -2.85 13.83 10.31
CA GLU A 94 -1.68 14.65 10.00
C GLU A 94 -0.66 13.88 9.13
N PRO A 95 0.03 14.54 8.18
CA PRO A 95 0.95 13.90 7.23
C PRO A 95 2.00 12.97 7.86
N VAL A 96 2.51 13.34 9.05
CA VAL A 96 3.50 12.55 9.80
C VAL A 96 2.97 11.16 10.19
N TYR A 97 1.67 11.04 10.43
CA TYR A 97 0.99 9.80 10.80
C TYR A 97 0.26 9.15 9.61
N ARG A 98 0.01 9.90 8.53
CA ARG A 98 -0.78 9.53 7.35
C ARG A 98 -0.03 8.68 6.32
N SER A 99 1.27 8.91 6.12
CA SER A 99 1.85 8.77 4.77
C SER A 99 2.54 7.46 4.39
N ALA A 100 2.88 6.54 5.31
CA ALA A 100 3.48 5.25 4.94
C ALA A 100 2.57 4.03 5.19
N ARG A 101 1.52 4.18 6.02
CA ARG A 101 0.74 3.04 6.55
C ARG A 101 -0.64 2.87 5.92
N LYS A 102 -1.12 3.86 5.15
CA LYS A 102 -2.34 3.72 4.31
C LYS A 102 -2.03 3.09 2.96
N ILE A 103 -0.76 3.10 2.57
CA ILE A 103 -0.30 2.56 1.29
C ILE A 103 0.04 1.09 1.52
N VAL A 104 -0.72 0.22 0.87
CA VAL A 104 -0.49 -1.22 0.87
C VAL A 104 0.14 -1.58 -0.45
N VAL A 105 1.30 -2.23 -0.39
CA VAL A 105 1.99 -2.77 -1.56
C VAL A 105 1.83 -4.28 -1.54
N GLU A 106 1.10 -4.80 -2.51
CA GLU A 106 0.82 -6.23 -2.63
C GLU A 106 1.57 -6.80 -3.83
N LYS A 107 2.49 -7.72 -3.54
CA LYS A 107 3.14 -8.54 -4.58
C LYS A 107 2.14 -9.59 -5.06
N VAL A 108 1.85 -9.57 -6.35
CA VAL A 108 0.92 -10.50 -6.99
C VAL A 108 1.68 -11.40 -7.95
N THR A 109 1.65 -12.69 -7.64
CA THR A 109 2.43 -13.72 -8.33
C THR A 109 1.56 -14.75 -9.08
N ASP A 110 0.24 -14.70 -8.91
CA ASP A 110 -0.69 -15.67 -9.50
C ASP A 110 -1.74 -15.01 -10.42
N LEU A 111 -2.17 -15.78 -11.42
CA LEU A 111 -3.08 -15.31 -12.46
C LEU A 111 -4.48 -15.01 -11.91
N GLU A 112 -4.95 -15.76 -10.92
CA GLU A 112 -6.30 -15.59 -10.36
C GLU A 112 -6.42 -14.26 -9.62
N THR A 113 -5.47 -13.94 -8.76
CA THR A 113 -5.41 -12.66 -8.05
C THR A 113 -5.29 -11.49 -9.03
N LYS A 114 -4.50 -11.63 -10.10
CA LYS A 114 -4.42 -10.61 -11.16
C LYS A 114 -5.75 -10.42 -11.88
N LEU A 115 -6.44 -11.49 -12.25
CA LEU A 115 -7.76 -11.42 -12.91
C LEU A 115 -8.81 -10.77 -12.01
N ARG A 116 -8.86 -11.13 -10.73
CA ARG A 116 -9.76 -10.52 -9.73
C ARG A 116 -9.46 -9.03 -9.52
N LYS A 117 -8.18 -8.64 -9.53
CA LYS A 117 -7.80 -7.21 -9.47
C LYS A 117 -8.22 -6.46 -10.74
N GLY A 118 -8.32 -7.13 -11.88
CA GLY A 118 -8.94 -6.58 -13.10
C GLY A 118 -10.44 -6.27 -12.97
N GLU A 119 -11.15 -6.82 -11.98
CA GLU A 119 -12.56 -6.48 -11.67
C GLU A 119 -12.68 -5.08 -11.04
N PHE A 120 -11.62 -4.60 -10.39
CA PHE A 120 -11.49 -3.26 -9.84
C PHE A 120 -10.32 -2.54 -10.51
N PRO A 121 -10.49 -2.12 -11.78
CA PRO A 121 -9.38 -1.58 -12.56
C PRO A 121 -8.81 -0.32 -11.90
N ILE A 122 -7.49 -0.18 -11.98
CA ILE A 122 -6.83 1.06 -11.61
C ILE A 122 -7.38 2.18 -12.51
N PRO A 123 -7.93 3.26 -11.94
CA PRO A 123 -8.42 4.39 -12.72
C PRO A 123 -7.33 4.90 -13.66
N HIS A 124 -7.66 5.13 -14.93
CA HIS A 124 -6.76 5.64 -15.98
C HIS A 124 -5.66 4.69 -16.49
N CYS A 125 -5.31 3.61 -15.78
CA CYS A 125 -4.27 2.66 -16.22
C CYS A 125 -4.81 1.49 -17.06
N GLN A 126 -6.13 1.23 -17.03
CA GLN A 126 -6.72 0.07 -17.70
C GLN A 126 -8.03 0.41 -18.43
N ASN A 127 -7.94 0.76 -19.72
CA ASN A 127 -9.08 0.64 -20.62
C ASN A 127 -9.01 -0.70 -21.37
N TRP A 128 -9.43 -1.79 -20.72
CA TRP A 128 -9.41 -3.15 -21.29
C TRP A 128 -10.20 -3.31 -22.60
N ARG A 129 -11.01 -2.32 -22.99
CA ARG A 129 -11.77 -2.31 -24.24
C ARG A 129 -10.94 -1.83 -25.43
N ASP A 130 -9.81 -1.18 -25.18
CA ASP A 130 -8.92 -0.70 -26.24
C ASP A 130 -7.98 -1.83 -26.68
N ASN A 131 -7.89 -2.07 -27.98
CA ASN A 131 -6.90 -3.01 -28.53
C ASN A 131 -5.54 -2.31 -28.68
N SER A 132 -4.93 -1.95 -27.55
CA SER A 132 -3.62 -1.31 -27.51
C SER A 132 -2.50 -2.37 -27.37
N SER A 133 -1.33 -2.06 -27.93
CA SER A 133 -0.08 -2.77 -27.66
C SER A 133 0.16 -2.96 -26.16
N LEU A 134 -0.28 -2.00 -25.35
CA LEU A 134 -0.17 -1.96 -23.90
C LEU A 134 -1.09 -2.97 -23.21
N ASN A 135 -2.35 -3.11 -23.64
CA ASN A 135 -3.27 -4.13 -23.10
C ASN A 135 -2.85 -5.55 -23.49
N VAL A 136 -2.37 -5.73 -24.72
CA VAL A 136 -1.78 -7.01 -25.16
C VAL A 136 -0.55 -7.35 -24.31
N SER A 137 0.21 -6.34 -23.89
CA SER A 137 1.39 -6.47 -23.05
C SER A 137 1.03 -6.78 -21.59
N LEU A 138 0.10 -6.04 -20.98
CA LEU A 138 -0.43 -6.30 -19.63
C LEU A 138 -0.93 -7.74 -19.47
N LEU A 139 -1.59 -8.29 -20.49
CA LEU A 139 -2.00 -9.70 -20.53
C LEU A 139 -0.83 -10.67 -20.72
N SER A 140 0.22 -10.28 -21.45
CA SER A 140 1.43 -11.10 -21.61
C SER A 140 2.27 -11.18 -20.33
N PHE A 141 2.25 -10.14 -19.49
CA PHE A 141 3.01 -10.07 -18.24
C PHE A 141 2.49 -10.98 -17.13
N THR A 142 1.19 -11.28 -17.14
CA THR A 142 0.53 -12.27 -16.28
C THR A 142 1.07 -13.70 -16.44
N ALA A 143 1.69 -14.02 -17.57
CA ALA A 143 2.09 -15.38 -17.94
C ALA A 143 3.58 -15.70 -17.68
N ASP A 144 4.36 -14.71 -17.23
CA ASP A 144 5.82 -14.82 -17.10
C ASP A 144 6.27 -15.06 -15.66
N ALA A 145 7.17 -16.03 -15.46
CA ALA A 145 7.59 -16.47 -14.14
C ALA A 145 8.72 -15.61 -13.52
N ASN A 146 9.38 -14.75 -14.32
CA ASN A 146 10.46 -13.89 -13.84
C ASN A 146 10.00 -12.45 -13.50
N LYS A 147 8.70 -12.16 -13.61
CA LYS A 147 8.09 -10.86 -13.32
C LYS A 147 7.09 -10.99 -12.19
N ASN A 148 7.15 -10.05 -11.26
CA ASN A 148 6.14 -9.89 -10.24
C ASN A 148 5.48 -8.52 -10.40
N THR A 149 4.16 -8.47 -10.25
CA THR A 149 3.43 -7.20 -10.26
C THR A 149 3.23 -6.74 -8.82
N TYR A 150 3.51 -5.48 -8.56
CA TYR A 150 3.34 -4.84 -7.27
C TYR A 150 2.19 -3.85 -7.39
N HIS A 151 1.06 -4.21 -6.81
CA HIS A 151 -0.09 -3.31 -6.75
C HIS A 151 0.03 -2.40 -5.56
N ILE A 152 -0.14 -1.11 -5.80
CA ILE A 152 -0.07 -0.09 -4.77
C ILE A 152 -1.48 0.45 -4.58
N SER A 153 -2.01 0.20 -3.39
CA SER A 153 -3.36 0.58 -3.01
C SER A 153 -3.33 1.54 -1.83
N GLU A 154 -4.28 2.47 -1.76
CA GLU A 154 -4.43 3.36 -0.61
C GLU A 154 -5.71 3.04 0.13
N TYR A 155 -5.61 2.93 1.45
CA TYR A 155 -6.77 2.86 2.34
C TYR A 155 -7.34 4.26 2.57
N SER A 156 -8.53 4.50 2.03
CA SER A 156 -9.22 5.79 2.15
C SER A 156 -10.71 5.56 2.40
N ASN A 157 -11.27 6.25 3.40
CA ASN A 157 -12.70 6.18 3.76
C ASN A 157 -13.21 4.74 4.02
N GLY A 158 -12.42 3.91 4.69
CA GLY A 158 -12.84 2.55 5.04
C GLY A 158 -12.61 1.51 3.94
N VAL A 159 -12.07 1.91 2.79
CA VAL A 159 -11.92 1.05 1.60
C VAL A 159 -10.51 1.15 1.05
N THR A 160 -9.89 0.00 0.78
CA THR A 160 -8.63 -0.08 0.03
C THR A 160 -8.93 0.07 -1.45
N ARG A 161 -8.33 1.06 -2.11
CA ARG A 161 -8.49 1.31 -3.54
C ARG A 161 -7.15 1.15 -4.27
N PRO A 162 -7.11 0.39 -5.37
CA PRO A 162 -5.90 0.31 -6.18
C PRO A 162 -5.68 1.66 -6.90
N ASN A 163 -4.46 2.20 -6.81
CA ASN A 163 -4.11 3.51 -7.39
C ASN A 163 -3.05 3.40 -8.49
N THR A 164 -2.07 2.51 -8.32
CA THR A 164 -1.01 2.34 -9.32
C THR A 164 -0.40 0.94 -9.25
N GLU A 165 0.42 0.60 -10.25
CA GLU A 165 1.11 -0.67 -10.38
C GLU A 165 2.55 -0.48 -10.88
N SER A 166 3.46 -1.30 -10.36
CA SER A 166 4.79 -1.50 -10.93
C SER A 166 5.03 -2.95 -11.26
N GLU A 167 5.90 -3.18 -12.22
CA GLU A 167 6.50 -4.48 -12.44
C GLU A 167 7.91 -4.52 -11.87
N VAL A 168 8.27 -5.67 -11.30
CA VAL A 168 9.63 -5.92 -10.85
C VAL A 168 10.09 -7.24 -11.44
N ARG A 169 11.19 -7.19 -12.20
CA ARG A 169 11.82 -8.36 -12.79
C ARG A 169 13.06 -8.76 -12.03
N LEU A 170 13.25 -10.06 -11.85
CA LEU A 170 14.53 -10.58 -11.41
C LEU A 170 15.39 -10.89 -12.65
N VAL A 171 16.45 -10.11 -12.86
CA VAL A 171 17.39 -10.26 -13.97
C VAL A 171 18.81 -10.47 -13.46
N GLY A 172 19.65 -11.12 -14.26
CA GLY A 172 21.09 -11.17 -14.03
C GLY A 172 21.76 -10.01 -14.75
N TRP A 173 22.38 -9.09 -14.02
CA TRP A 173 23.14 -7.96 -14.59
C TRP A 173 24.58 -8.00 -14.09
N GLN A 174 25.55 -8.18 -15.00
CA GLN A 174 26.97 -8.30 -14.66
C GLN A 174 27.25 -9.33 -13.55
N SER A 175 26.60 -10.49 -13.64
CA SER A 175 26.67 -11.58 -12.63
C SER A 175 26.01 -11.28 -11.27
N SER A 176 25.37 -10.13 -11.11
CA SER A 176 24.64 -9.77 -9.89
C SER A 176 23.12 -9.88 -10.09
N PRO A 177 22.40 -10.59 -9.19
CA PRO A 177 20.95 -10.58 -9.17
C PRO A 177 20.43 -9.15 -9.00
N THR A 178 19.52 -8.74 -9.88
CA THR A 178 18.98 -7.38 -9.89
C THR A 178 17.46 -7.42 -9.95
N LEU A 179 16.82 -6.72 -9.01
CA LEU A 179 15.39 -6.41 -9.04
C LEU A 179 15.19 -5.13 -9.85
N LEU A 180 14.78 -5.28 -11.10
CA LEU A 180 14.55 -4.19 -12.05
C LEU A 180 13.10 -3.71 -11.94
N ILE A 181 12.92 -2.46 -11.51
CA ILE A 181 11.63 -1.78 -11.34
C ILE A 181 11.23 -1.10 -12.64
N GLU A 182 10.09 -1.49 -13.19
CA GLU A 182 9.44 -0.86 -14.33
C GLU A 182 8.12 -0.25 -13.85
N ASN A 183 8.08 1.07 -13.70
CA ASN A 183 6.82 1.75 -13.45
C ASN A 183 6.01 1.83 -14.71
N ILE A 184 4.76 1.39 -14.62
CA ILE A 184 3.77 1.57 -15.66
C ILE A 184 2.98 2.84 -15.29
N TYR A 185 2.87 3.78 -16.22
CA TYR A 185 2.11 5.05 -16.11
C TYR A 185 2.52 6.00 -14.96
N SER A 186 3.38 7.00 -15.23
CA SER A 186 3.84 7.96 -14.21
C SER A 186 2.78 8.89 -13.61
N SER A 187 1.62 9.10 -14.24
CA SER A 187 0.69 10.17 -13.84
C SER A 187 0.06 9.96 -12.46
N GLU A 188 -0.08 8.71 -12.03
CA GLU A 188 -0.66 8.36 -10.72
C GLU A 188 0.42 8.17 -9.63
N TRP A 189 1.70 8.35 -9.97
CA TRP A 189 2.81 8.16 -9.03
C TRP A 189 3.10 9.41 -8.21
N ASN A 190 3.19 9.22 -6.90
CA ASN A 190 3.77 10.19 -5.98
C ASN A 190 4.98 9.59 -5.24
N ASP A 191 5.71 10.45 -4.53
CA ASP A 191 6.90 10.03 -3.78
C ASP A 191 6.59 8.99 -2.70
N GLU A 192 5.38 9.04 -2.09
CA GLU A 192 4.96 8.10 -1.03
C GLU A 192 4.76 6.68 -1.57
N TYR A 193 4.15 6.54 -2.76
CA TYR A 193 4.03 5.26 -3.47
C TYR A 193 5.42 4.71 -3.83
N GLY A 194 6.33 5.58 -4.29
CA GLY A 194 7.73 5.23 -4.56
C GLY A 194 8.44 4.69 -3.33
N ILE A 195 8.30 5.37 -2.18
CA ILE A 195 8.92 4.96 -0.91
C ILE A 195 8.35 3.61 -0.44
N ALA A 196 7.03 3.45 -0.46
CA ALA A 196 6.36 2.22 -0.04
C ALA A 196 6.82 1.04 -0.90
N LEU A 197 6.81 1.20 -2.24
CA LEU A 197 7.29 0.19 -3.17
C LEU A 197 8.75 -0.17 -2.89
N LEU A 198 9.63 0.82 -2.81
CA LEU A 198 11.06 0.59 -2.62
C LEU A 198 11.35 -0.13 -1.31
N GLY A 199 10.62 0.18 -0.23
CA GLY A 199 10.71 -0.55 1.03
C GLY A 199 10.37 -2.04 0.89
N THR A 200 9.28 -2.37 0.18
CA THR A 200 8.90 -3.76 -0.10
C THR A 200 9.95 -4.48 -0.96
N ILE A 201 10.48 -3.80 -1.99
CA ILE A 201 11.51 -4.37 -2.87
C ILE A 201 12.84 -4.54 -2.14
N ALA A 202 13.21 -3.63 -1.25
CA ALA A 202 14.41 -3.75 -0.43
C ALA A 202 14.36 -4.98 0.50
N GLN A 203 13.20 -5.29 1.06
CA GLN A 203 13.00 -6.52 1.83
C GLN A 203 13.17 -7.77 0.96
N GLU A 204 12.62 -7.76 -0.27
CA GLU A 204 12.80 -8.86 -1.23
C GLU A 204 14.26 -9.02 -1.65
N ALA A 205 14.98 -7.91 -1.88
CA ALA A 205 16.40 -7.92 -2.20
C ALA A 205 17.23 -8.52 -1.04
N LEU A 206 16.92 -8.15 0.21
CA LEU A 206 17.56 -8.72 1.39
C LEU A 206 17.27 -10.22 1.56
N ASN A 207 16.04 -10.64 1.27
CA ASN A 207 15.66 -12.06 1.28
C ASN A 207 16.41 -12.84 0.20
N LEU A 208 16.50 -12.30 -1.02
CA LEU A 208 17.26 -12.90 -2.12
C LEU A 208 18.73 -13.01 -1.76
N TYR A 209 19.33 -11.95 -1.23
CA TYR A 209 20.71 -11.93 -0.77
C TYR A 209 20.97 -13.05 0.24
N THR A 210 20.14 -13.13 1.29
CA THR A 210 20.27 -14.12 2.37
C THR A 210 20.10 -15.55 1.87
N ASN A 211 19.11 -15.80 1.01
CA ASN A 211 18.75 -17.15 0.57
C ASN A 211 19.68 -17.70 -0.53
N THR A 212 20.18 -16.83 -1.41
CA THR A 212 21.01 -17.23 -2.54
C THR A 212 22.51 -17.19 -2.24
N LYS A 213 22.91 -16.58 -1.10
CA LYS A 213 24.31 -16.29 -0.77
C LYS A 213 25.03 -15.54 -1.89
N ALA A 214 24.30 -14.69 -2.61
CA ALA A 214 24.90 -13.78 -3.57
C ALA A 214 25.84 -12.81 -2.84
N ASN A 215 26.93 -12.40 -3.48
CA ASN A 215 27.84 -11.40 -2.91
C ASN A 215 27.18 -10.02 -2.81
N GLU A 216 26.26 -9.74 -3.73
CA GLU A 216 25.47 -8.52 -3.78
C GLU A 216 24.13 -8.78 -4.47
N VAL A 217 23.13 -7.95 -4.15
CA VAL A 217 21.86 -7.86 -4.88
C VAL A 217 21.60 -6.40 -5.18
N ARG A 218 21.14 -6.10 -6.40
CA ARG A 218 20.86 -4.72 -6.83
C ARG A 218 19.36 -4.46 -6.91
N ILE A 219 18.97 -3.24 -6.63
CA ILE A 219 17.65 -2.69 -6.96
C ILE A 219 17.89 -1.63 -8.02
N ALA A 220 17.25 -1.76 -9.18
CA ALA A 220 17.51 -0.90 -10.33
C ALA A 220 16.21 -0.34 -10.91
N ALA A 221 16.23 0.88 -11.44
CA ALA A 221 15.11 1.52 -12.12
C ALA A 221 15.63 2.24 -13.38
N PRO A 222 15.12 1.91 -14.59
CA PRO A 222 15.46 2.66 -15.80
C PRO A 222 14.87 4.06 -15.72
N LEU A 223 15.64 5.09 -16.05
CA LEU A 223 15.22 6.50 -15.99
C LEU A 223 14.69 7.01 -17.32
N ASP A 224 15.10 6.39 -18.44
CA ASP A 224 14.68 6.77 -19.77
C ASP A 224 13.44 5.97 -20.20
N SER A 225 12.40 6.65 -20.69
CA SER A 225 11.33 5.99 -21.44
C SER A 225 11.73 5.85 -22.89
N GLY A 226 11.94 4.64 -23.37
CA GLY A 226 12.23 4.41 -24.80
C GLY A 226 11.02 4.58 -25.72
N HIS A 227 9.80 4.68 -25.18
CA HIS A 227 8.58 4.96 -25.94
C HIS A 227 7.84 6.18 -25.34
N ASP A 228 7.49 7.15 -26.20
CA ASP A 228 6.61 8.31 -25.94
C ASP A 228 7.03 9.35 -24.88
N GLY A 229 8.29 9.35 -24.42
CA GLY A 229 8.87 10.51 -23.72
C GLY A 229 8.27 10.81 -22.35
N HIS A 230 7.59 9.84 -21.73
CA HIS A 230 7.11 9.94 -20.37
C HIS A 230 8.15 9.41 -19.40
N THR A 231 8.75 10.27 -18.59
CA THR A 231 9.68 9.86 -17.53
C THR A 231 8.95 9.07 -16.42
N THR A 232 8.79 7.76 -16.62
CA THR A 232 7.93 6.86 -15.81
C THR A 232 8.45 6.60 -14.39
N ASN A 233 9.77 6.67 -14.20
CA ASN A 233 10.43 6.28 -12.95
C ASN A 233 10.97 7.45 -12.09
N ILE A 234 10.62 8.71 -12.38
CA ILE A 234 11.12 9.86 -11.57
C ILE A 234 10.76 9.72 -10.09
N SER A 235 9.53 9.33 -9.77
CA SER A 235 9.09 9.17 -8.38
C SER A 235 9.85 8.03 -7.67
N VAL A 236 10.21 6.96 -8.41
CA VAL A 236 11.06 5.88 -7.88
C VAL A 236 12.49 6.36 -7.66
N LEU A 237 13.04 7.18 -8.57
CA LEU A 237 14.36 7.80 -8.38
C LEU A 237 14.41 8.67 -7.11
N ASN A 238 13.37 9.46 -6.85
CA ASN A 238 13.26 10.26 -5.63
C ASN A 238 13.21 9.37 -4.37
N ALA A 239 12.44 8.28 -4.43
CA ALA A 239 12.39 7.30 -3.35
C ALA A 239 13.75 6.65 -3.11
N MET A 240 14.46 6.26 -4.18
CA MET A 240 15.82 5.70 -4.12
C MET A 240 16.80 6.67 -3.48
N ARG A 241 16.78 7.96 -3.86
CA ARG A 241 17.60 9.00 -3.22
C ARG A 241 17.32 9.13 -1.73
N THR A 242 16.04 9.12 -1.35
CA THR A 242 15.61 9.20 0.05
C THR A 242 16.08 7.99 0.86
N PHE A 243 15.92 6.79 0.29
CA PHE A 243 16.37 5.54 0.89
C PHE A 243 17.89 5.51 1.07
N CYS A 244 18.66 5.86 0.04
CA CYS A 244 20.11 5.99 0.11
C CYS A 244 20.57 6.91 1.24
N LYS A 245 19.97 8.11 1.32
CA LYS A 245 20.26 9.07 2.39
C LYS A 245 19.95 8.52 3.78
N GLN A 246 18.84 7.79 3.93
CA GLN A 246 18.41 7.25 5.22
C GLN A 246 19.30 6.11 5.72
N TYR A 247 19.77 5.25 4.80
CA TYR A 247 20.53 4.04 5.15
C TYR A 247 22.03 4.14 4.87
N GLY A 248 22.52 5.31 4.44
CA GLY A 248 23.94 5.51 4.14
C GLY A 248 24.42 4.74 2.91
N LEU A 249 23.53 4.47 1.95
CA LEU A 249 23.86 3.77 0.71
C LEU A 249 24.16 4.77 -0.41
N GLU A 250 24.93 4.34 -1.40
CA GLU A 250 25.18 5.13 -2.60
C GLU A 250 24.16 4.84 -3.70
N LEU A 251 23.64 5.90 -4.31
CA LEU A 251 22.86 5.80 -5.53
C LEU A 251 23.82 5.90 -6.72
N GLN A 252 23.83 4.87 -7.56
CA GLN A 252 24.69 4.80 -8.72
C GLN A 252 23.86 4.91 -10.01
N GLU A 253 24.50 5.35 -11.08
CA GLU A 253 23.92 5.37 -12.42
C GLU A 253 24.77 4.51 -13.34
N GLY A 254 24.12 3.77 -14.22
CA GLY A 254 24.80 2.87 -15.13
C GLY A 254 23.95 2.53 -16.33
N TYR A 255 24.51 1.65 -17.14
CA TYR A 255 23.92 1.17 -18.38
C TYR A 255 23.77 -0.34 -18.29
N MET A 256 22.59 -0.85 -18.70
CA MET A 256 22.23 -2.25 -18.50
C MET A 256 22.02 -2.94 -19.84
N GLU A 257 22.82 -3.96 -20.09
CA GLU A 257 22.61 -4.95 -21.14
C GLU A 257 22.21 -6.26 -20.48
N LEU A 258 21.09 -6.81 -20.93
CA LEU A 258 20.54 -8.05 -20.37
C LEU A 258 20.07 -8.98 -21.49
N SER A 259 20.33 -10.26 -21.31
CA SER A 259 19.79 -11.36 -22.12
C SER A 259 18.81 -12.14 -21.26
N PRO A 260 17.54 -11.72 -21.18
CA PRO A 260 16.55 -12.35 -20.31
C PRO A 260 16.24 -13.77 -20.82
N PRO A 261 15.86 -14.71 -19.94
CA PRO A 261 15.41 -16.04 -20.37
C PRO A 261 14.13 -15.93 -21.21
N GLU A 262 13.90 -16.91 -22.11
CA GLU A 262 12.66 -16.98 -22.87
C GLU A 262 11.44 -17.12 -21.95
N SER A 263 10.49 -16.22 -22.15
CA SER A 263 9.15 -16.21 -21.59
C SER A 263 8.25 -17.22 -22.30
N LYS A 264 7.13 -17.57 -21.66
CA LYS A 264 6.03 -18.30 -22.33
C LYS A 264 5.35 -17.44 -23.40
N ALA A 265 5.52 -16.13 -23.36
CA ALA A 265 5.01 -15.21 -24.37
C ALA A 265 5.98 -15.07 -25.56
N THR A 266 5.46 -14.94 -26.78
CA THR A 266 6.30 -14.72 -27.98
C THR A 266 6.96 -13.33 -27.99
N LYS A 267 6.36 -12.37 -27.30
CA LYS A 267 6.81 -10.98 -27.20
C LYS A 267 6.74 -10.51 -25.76
N GLU A 268 7.61 -9.59 -25.41
CA GLU A 268 7.66 -8.91 -24.12
C GLU A 268 7.67 -7.41 -24.33
N TYR A 269 7.10 -6.65 -23.40
CA TYR A 269 7.15 -5.19 -23.41
C TYR A 269 8.00 -4.67 -22.26
N TYR A 270 8.72 -3.58 -22.51
CA TYR A 270 9.58 -2.87 -21.57
C TYR A 270 9.17 -1.39 -21.60
N ASP A 271 8.41 -0.97 -20.58
CA ASP A 271 7.80 0.38 -20.56
C ASP A 271 8.88 1.48 -20.46
N SER A 272 9.96 1.19 -19.72
CA SER A 272 11.12 2.08 -19.56
C SER A 272 12.33 1.57 -20.36
N GLY A 273 12.08 1.11 -21.58
CA GLY A 273 13.07 0.43 -22.43
C GLY A 273 12.68 0.38 -23.91
N PRO A 274 13.10 -0.64 -24.68
CA PRO A 274 12.87 -0.71 -26.13
C PRO A 274 11.41 -0.91 -26.56
N GLY A 275 10.45 -0.88 -25.63
CA GLY A 275 9.06 -1.22 -25.91
C GLY A 275 8.91 -2.71 -26.17
N ILE A 276 8.27 -3.09 -27.29
CA ILE A 276 7.97 -4.49 -27.60
C ILE A 276 9.18 -5.17 -28.26
N VAL A 277 9.68 -6.22 -27.63
CA VAL A 277 10.75 -7.08 -28.14
C VAL A 277 10.28 -8.53 -28.25
N LYS A 278 10.97 -9.34 -29.07
CA LYS A 278 10.75 -10.79 -29.08
C LYS A 278 11.32 -11.36 -27.78
N SER A 279 10.61 -12.29 -27.15
CA SER A 279 11.10 -12.90 -25.92
C SER A 279 12.46 -13.57 -26.10
N GLY A 280 13.31 -13.48 -25.08
CA GLY A 280 14.70 -13.96 -25.09
C GLY A 280 15.68 -13.11 -25.91
N SER A 281 15.24 -11.99 -26.50
CA SER A 281 16.14 -11.09 -27.22
C SER A 281 16.94 -10.24 -26.25
N ASP A 282 18.15 -9.86 -26.65
CA ASP A 282 18.96 -8.90 -25.91
C ASP A 282 18.23 -7.56 -25.77
N VAL A 283 18.30 -7.00 -24.57
CA VAL A 283 17.68 -5.73 -24.21
C VAL A 283 18.73 -4.80 -23.66
N THR A 284 18.68 -3.57 -24.16
CA THR A 284 19.53 -2.46 -23.75
C THR A 284 18.67 -1.42 -23.02
N LEU A 285 19.10 -1.02 -21.83
CA LEU A 285 18.52 0.06 -21.04
C LEU A 285 19.61 1.12 -20.80
N GLY A 286 19.35 2.33 -21.30
CA GLY A 286 20.28 3.46 -21.36
C GLY A 286 20.72 3.95 -19.99
N ASN A 287 19.92 4.84 -19.39
CA ASN A 287 20.14 5.31 -18.03
C ASN A 287 19.38 4.45 -17.02
N VAL A 288 20.11 3.79 -16.13
CA VAL A 288 19.56 3.01 -15.03
C VAL A 288 20.13 3.53 -13.71
N ALA A 289 19.26 3.98 -12.81
CA ALA A 289 19.63 4.23 -11.43
C ALA A 289 19.59 2.93 -10.65
N TYR A 290 20.59 2.66 -9.81
CA TYR A 290 20.60 1.46 -8.99
C TYR A 290 21.26 1.65 -7.63
N ILE A 291 20.86 0.79 -6.70
CA ILE A 291 21.41 0.67 -5.36
C ILE A 291 21.93 -0.75 -5.21
N THR A 292 23.13 -0.88 -4.67
CA THR A 292 23.72 -2.19 -4.33
C THR A 292 23.48 -2.48 -2.86
N ILE A 293 22.96 -3.66 -2.57
CA ILE A 293 22.87 -4.22 -1.22
C ILE A 293 23.97 -5.27 -1.10
N SER A 294 24.99 -4.98 -0.30
CA SER A 294 26.11 -5.86 0.03
C SER A 294 26.41 -5.81 1.53
N THR A 295 27.14 -6.79 2.05
CA THR A 295 27.60 -6.82 3.45
C THR A 295 28.89 -6.04 3.69
N GLU A 296 29.52 -5.50 2.65
CA GLU A 296 30.61 -4.52 2.80
C GLU A 296 29.99 -3.14 3.07
N ILE A 297 29.32 -3.02 4.21
CA ILE A 297 29.05 -1.72 4.81
C ILE A 297 30.28 -1.44 5.67
N ASP A 298 31.17 -0.57 5.18
CA ASP A 298 32.25 0.03 5.99
C ASP A 298 31.66 0.86 7.15
#